data_AF-A0A7H8R722-F1
#
_entry.id   AF-A0A7H8R722-F1
#
_cell.length_a   1.000
_cell.length_b   1.000
_cell.length_c   1.000
_cell.angle_alpha   90.00
_cell.angle_beta   90.00
_cell.angle_gamma   90.00
#
_symmetry.space_group_name_H-M   'P 1'
#
loop_
_entity.id
_entity.type
_entity.pdbx_description
1 polymer ?
#
loop_
_entity_poly.entity_id
_entity_poly.type
_entity_poly.pdbx_seq_one_letter_code
_entity_poly.pdbx_strand_id
1 'polypeptide(L)'
;MTTPIPTMDAIEAGQFRETLTAAVRQHEVRYTDAHSLSMRWEKDDTEADKDTARFQMMLQALHFPAAHELVIKENDSTPGWTARGKIRETLAAARRTSGRSIVIVHYAGHGELDSSRDLMLGKTSRFSADRFLISLALDKVYDLQNTTNVDVLFILDCCYGYAACRASEVTDRVVELV
;
A
#
# COMPACT_ATOMS: atom_id res chain seq x y z
N MET A 1 25.45 -49.23 -20.57
CA MET A 1 25.21 -47.78 -20.71
C MET A 1 24.78 -47.26 -19.35
N THR A 2 25.69 -46.60 -18.63
CA THR A 2 25.42 -45.99 -17.33
C THR A 2 25.14 -44.50 -17.55
N THR A 3 23.93 -44.06 -17.22
CA THR A 3 23.54 -42.65 -17.22
C THR A 3 24.36 -41.87 -16.18
N PRO A 4 24.85 -40.65 -16.48
CA PRO A 4 25.53 -39.84 -15.49
C PRO A 4 24.52 -39.32 -14.45
N ILE A 5 24.90 -39.40 -13.18
CA ILE A 5 24.17 -38.75 -12.07
C ILE A 5 24.37 -37.23 -12.23
N PRO A 6 23.30 -36.42 -12.15
CA PRO A 6 23.44 -34.97 -12.24
C PRO A 6 24.27 -34.47 -11.06
N THR A 7 25.39 -33.82 -11.34
CA THR A 7 26.16 -33.04 -10.37
C THR A 7 25.20 -32.02 -9.75
N MET A 8 24.92 -32.18 -8.44
CA MET A 8 24.30 -31.12 -7.66
C MET A 8 25.22 -29.91 -7.75
N ASP A 9 24.72 -28.80 -8.30
CA ASP A 9 25.41 -27.52 -8.34
C ASP A 9 25.80 -27.13 -6.90
N ALA A 10 27.06 -27.37 -6.56
CA ALA A 10 27.61 -27.02 -5.27
C ALA A 10 27.78 -25.50 -5.27
N ILE A 11 26.97 -24.82 -4.46
CA ILE A 11 27.11 -23.38 -4.24
C ILE A 11 28.50 -23.11 -3.64
N GLU A 12 29.28 -22.26 -4.29
CA GLU A 12 30.57 -21.83 -3.76
C GLU A 12 30.36 -21.05 -2.45
N ALA A 13 31.26 -21.21 -1.49
CA ALA A 13 31.13 -20.57 -0.17
C ALA A 13 30.99 -19.04 -0.24
N GLY A 14 31.59 -18.39 -1.26
CA GLY A 14 31.42 -16.96 -1.52
C GLY A 14 29.99 -16.61 -1.91
N GLN A 15 29.43 -17.37 -2.84
CA GLN A 15 28.06 -17.23 -3.33
C GLN A 15 27.04 -17.54 -2.22
N PHE A 16 27.33 -18.53 -1.38
CA PHE A 16 26.54 -18.81 -0.17
C PHE A 16 26.55 -17.63 0.81
N ARG A 17 27.72 -17.04 1.08
CA ARG A 17 27.87 -15.90 1.99
C ARG A 17 27.19 -14.63 1.45
N GLU A 18 27.30 -14.38 0.15
CA GLU A 18 26.60 -13.27 -0.51
C GLU A 18 25.09 -13.48 -0.44
N THR A 19 24.60 -14.68 -0.70
CA THR A 19 23.18 -15.04 -0.58
C THR A 19 22.69 -14.85 0.85
N LEU A 20 23.44 -15.31 1.86
CA LEU A 20 23.13 -15.11 3.28
C LEU A 20 23.14 -13.63 3.66
N THR A 21 24.12 -12.86 3.19
CA THR A 21 24.21 -11.42 3.47
C THR A 21 23.06 -10.66 2.83
N ALA A 22 22.70 -11.02 1.59
CA ALA A 22 21.55 -10.46 0.89
C ALA A 22 20.24 -10.80 1.61
N ALA A 23 20.04 -12.06 2.01
CA ALA A 23 18.88 -12.51 2.76
C ALA A 23 18.75 -11.81 4.12
N VAL A 24 19.87 -11.65 4.85
CA VAL A 24 19.90 -10.92 6.13
C VAL A 24 19.57 -9.44 5.91
N ARG A 25 20.15 -8.78 4.90
CA ARG A 25 19.83 -7.37 4.59
C ARG A 25 18.38 -7.18 4.18
N GLN A 26 17.79 -8.14 3.47
CA GLN A 26 16.38 -8.13 3.09
C GLN A 26 15.47 -8.31 4.32
N HIS A 27 15.93 -9.05 5.33
CA HIS A 27 15.26 -9.24 6.61
C HIS A 27 15.54 -8.12 7.64
N GLU A 28 16.44 -7.17 7.31
CA GLU A 28 16.85 -6.06 8.18
C GLU A 28 16.21 -4.71 7.77
N VAL A 29 15.11 -4.75 7.00
CA VAL A 29 14.30 -3.55 6.77
C VAL A 29 13.60 -3.19 8.08
N ARG A 30 14.28 -2.41 8.93
CA ARG A 30 13.72 -1.83 10.15
C ARG A 30 13.10 -0.48 9.82
N TYR A 31 11.78 -0.41 9.90
CA TYR A 31 11.07 0.86 9.86
C TYR A 31 11.34 1.63 11.15
N THR A 32 11.86 2.85 11.01
CA THR A 32 12.07 3.77 12.12
C THR A 32 10.80 4.55 12.47
N ASP A 33 9.83 4.59 11.55
CA ASP A 33 8.57 5.31 11.71
C ASP A 33 7.46 4.69 10.84
N ALA A 34 6.21 4.91 11.24
CA ALA A 34 5.04 4.42 10.54
C ALA A 34 3.92 5.46 10.54
N HIS A 35 3.36 5.73 9.36
CA HIS A 35 2.27 6.68 9.19
C HIS A 35 1.07 5.97 8.57
N SER A 36 -0.03 5.92 9.31
CA SER A 36 -1.21 5.17 8.88
C SER A 36 -2.38 6.13 8.59
N LEU A 37 -3.12 5.84 7.52
CA LEU A 37 -4.35 6.53 7.11
C LEU A 37 -5.44 5.50 6.88
N SER A 38 -6.60 5.67 7.49
CA SER A 38 -7.79 4.86 7.24
C SER A 38 -8.87 5.75 6.63
N MET A 39 -9.46 5.33 5.51
CA MET A 39 -10.46 6.08 4.76
C MET A 39 -11.76 5.30 4.69
N ARG A 40 -12.87 5.98 4.93
CA ARG A 40 -14.22 5.44 4.71
C ARG A 40 -15.20 6.56 4.36
N TRP A 41 -16.38 6.21 3.86
CA TRP A 41 -17.46 7.16 3.65
C TRP A 41 -18.29 7.36 4.93
N GLU A 42 -18.84 8.57 5.11
CA GLU A 42 -19.66 8.94 6.27
C GLU A 42 -20.95 8.11 6.37
N LYS A 43 -21.63 7.93 5.23
CA LYS A 43 -22.89 7.18 5.10
C LYS A 43 -22.69 5.90 4.29
N ASP A 44 -21.65 5.16 4.65
CA ASP A 44 -21.40 3.85 4.10
C ASP A 44 -22.40 2.82 4.65
N ASP A 45 -22.81 1.85 3.82
CA ASP A 45 -23.69 0.74 4.18
C ASP A 45 -23.01 -0.65 4.11
N THR A 46 -21.67 -0.70 4.12
CA THR A 46 -20.86 -1.93 4.13
C THR A 46 -20.22 -2.23 5.49
N GLU A 47 -20.59 -1.51 6.55
CA GLU A 47 -19.95 -1.58 7.87
C GLU A 47 -18.49 -1.07 7.90
N ALA A 48 -18.11 -0.17 6.98
CA ALA A 48 -16.75 0.38 6.91
C ALA A 48 -16.27 1.08 8.20
N ASP A 49 -17.18 1.51 9.07
CA ASP A 49 -16.87 2.00 10.42
C ASP A 49 -16.29 0.89 11.31
N LYS A 50 -16.86 -0.32 11.26
CA LYS A 50 -16.35 -1.49 11.98
C LYS A 50 -15.02 -1.96 11.42
N ASP A 51 -14.86 -1.95 10.10
CA ASP A 51 -13.59 -2.33 9.47
C ASP A 51 -12.48 -1.34 9.79
N THR A 52 -12.81 -0.04 9.82
CA THR A 52 -11.89 0.99 10.33
C THR A 52 -11.51 0.74 11.78
N ALA A 53 -12.46 0.40 12.65
CA ALA A 53 -12.17 0.07 14.06
C ALA A 53 -11.26 -1.17 14.19
N ARG A 54 -11.50 -2.21 13.39
CA ARG A 54 -10.66 -3.42 13.34
C ARG A 54 -9.25 -3.09 12.85
N PHE A 55 -9.12 -2.24 11.83
CA PHE A 55 -7.83 -1.78 11.34
C PHE A 55 -7.05 -1.02 12.42
N GLN A 56 -7.70 -0.15 13.20
CA GLN A 56 -7.06 0.52 14.35
C GLN A 56 -6.55 -0.49 15.39
N MET A 57 -7.35 -1.52 15.71
CA MET A 57 -6.93 -2.58 16.63
C MET A 57 -5.75 -3.39 16.10
N MET A 58 -5.72 -3.66 14.79
CA MET A 58 -4.60 -4.34 14.14
C MET A 58 -3.32 -3.51 14.24
N LEU A 59 -3.37 -2.21 13.97
CA LEU A 59 -2.22 -1.31 14.13
C LEU A 59 -1.71 -1.33 15.57
N GLN A 60 -2.61 -1.24 16.55
CA GLN A 60 -2.24 -1.33 17.96
C GLN A 60 -1.56 -2.66 18.31
N ALA A 61 -2.09 -3.78 17.84
CA ALA A 61 -1.52 -5.11 18.07
C ALA A 61 -0.13 -5.28 17.45
N LEU A 62 0.12 -4.60 16.32
CA LEU A 62 1.41 -4.56 15.64
C LEU A 62 2.34 -3.45 16.17
N HIS A 63 1.94 -2.75 17.23
CA HIS A 63 2.66 -1.62 17.82
C HIS A 63 2.91 -0.45 16.85
N PHE A 64 2.05 -0.28 15.86
CA PHE A 64 2.03 0.91 15.02
C PHE A 64 1.19 2.03 15.67
N PRO A 65 1.49 3.30 15.37
CA PRO A 65 0.61 4.40 15.72
C PRO A 65 -0.79 4.22 15.14
N ALA A 66 -1.80 4.72 15.84
CA ALA A 66 -3.17 4.76 15.33
C ALA A 66 -3.23 5.49 13.98
N ALA A 67 -4.05 4.99 13.06
CA ALA A 67 -4.25 5.66 11.79
C ALA A 67 -5.01 6.96 11.98
N HIS A 68 -4.65 7.96 11.19
CA HIS A 68 -5.54 9.10 11.01
C HIS A 68 -6.77 8.63 10.25
N GLU A 69 -7.96 8.93 10.75
CA GLU A 69 -9.21 8.56 10.10
C GLU A 69 -9.71 9.70 9.21
N LEU A 70 -9.85 9.41 7.91
CA LEU A 70 -10.52 10.29 6.96
C LEU A 70 -11.93 9.75 6.71
N VAL A 71 -12.93 10.45 7.25
CA VAL A 71 -14.33 10.22 6.94
C VAL A 71 -14.74 11.14 5.79
N ILE A 72 -14.95 10.57 4.61
CA ILE A 72 -15.38 11.29 3.41
C ILE A 72 -16.87 11.59 3.53
N LYS A 73 -17.21 12.88 3.61
CA LYS A 73 -18.59 13.34 3.80
C LYS A 73 -19.43 13.06 2.55
N GLU A 74 -20.71 12.76 2.77
CA GLU A 74 -21.65 12.54 1.66
C GLU A 74 -21.77 13.76 0.73
N ASN A 75 -21.66 14.96 1.29
CA ASN A 75 -21.77 16.22 0.56
C ASN A 75 -20.42 16.80 0.09
N ASP A 76 -19.34 16.03 0.17
CA ASP A 76 -18.07 16.43 -0.43
C ASP A 76 -18.22 16.46 -1.97
N SER A 77 -18.06 17.65 -2.56
CA SER A 77 -18.15 17.84 -4.01
C SER A 77 -16.92 17.33 -4.75
N THR A 78 -15.84 17.05 -4.04
CA THR A 78 -14.53 16.68 -4.59
C THR A 78 -13.83 15.57 -3.78
N PRO A 79 -14.49 14.42 -3.51
CA PRO A 79 -13.98 13.41 -2.57
C PRO A 79 -12.61 12.85 -2.97
N GLY A 80 -12.34 12.70 -4.27
CA GLY A 80 -11.02 12.27 -4.76
C GLY A 80 -9.91 13.27 -4.42
N TRP A 81 -10.19 14.58 -4.49
CA TRP A 81 -9.22 15.60 -4.11
C TRP A 81 -9.00 15.65 -2.60
N THR A 82 -10.06 15.45 -1.81
CA THR A 82 -9.97 15.32 -0.35
C THR A 82 -9.09 14.13 0.04
N ALA A 83 -9.34 12.95 -0.54
CA ALA A 83 -8.53 11.75 -0.31
C ALA A 83 -7.07 11.95 -0.73
N ARG A 84 -6.84 12.51 -1.93
CA ARG A 84 -5.50 12.84 -2.44
C ARG A 84 -4.75 13.79 -1.52
N GLY A 85 -5.41 14.82 -1.03
CA GLY A 85 -4.82 15.79 -0.09
C GLY A 85 -4.32 15.11 1.17
N LYS A 86 -5.10 14.17 1.71
CA LYS A 86 -4.74 13.47 2.95
C LYS A 86 -3.61 12.45 2.76
N ILE A 87 -3.59 11.74 1.64
CA ILE A 87 -2.46 10.86 1.32
C ILE A 87 -1.18 11.68 1.16
N ARG A 88 -1.23 12.83 0.46
CA ARG A 88 -0.06 13.70 0.31
C ARG A 88 0.48 14.23 1.62
N GLU A 89 -0.40 14.63 2.53
CA GLU A 89 0.01 15.01 3.89
C GLU A 89 0.76 13.87 4.60
N THR A 90 0.24 12.65 4.47
CA THR A 90 0.82 11.44 5.07
C THR A 90 2.17 11.07 4.45
N LEU A 91 2.27 11.06 3.12
CA LEU A 91 3.53 10.84 2.39
C LEU A 91 4.57 11.92 2.73
N ALA A 92 4.15 13.19 2.80
CA ALA A 92 5.04 14.29 3.16
C ALA A 92 5.56 14.19 4.61
N ALA A 93 4.75 13.67 5.53
CA ALA A 93 5.20 13.36 6.89
C ALA A 93 6.26 12.25 6.88
N ALA A 94 5.99 11.15 6.20
CA ALA A 94 6.89 10.01 6.08
C ALA A 94 8.25 10.35 5.47
N ARG A 95 8.27 11.25 4.48
CA ARG A 95 9.50 11.74 3.84
C ARG A 95 10.41 12.55 4.76
N ARG A 96 9.85 13.15 5.81
CA ARG A 96 10.62 13.97 6.77
C ARG A 96 11.29 13.12 7.87
N THR A 97 10.97 11.84 7.95
CA THR A 97 11.60 10.91 8.88
C THR A 97 13.06 10.67 8.49
N SER A 98 13.95 10.63 9.49
CA SER A 98 15.40 10.48 9.28
C SER A 98 15.84 9.07 8.85
N GLY A 99 15.00 8.06 9.07
CA GLY A 99 15.22 6.68 8.65
C GLY A 99 14.19 6.21 7.63
N ARG A 100 14.06 4.88 7.48
CA ARG A 100 13.07 4.28 6.60
C ARG A 100 11.70 4.31 7.28
N SER A 101 10.69 4.83 6.60
CA SER A 101 9.31 4.88 7.09
C SER A 101 8.39 4.02 6.22
N ILE A 102 7.33 3.49 6.83
CA ILE A 102 6.24 2.83 6.12
C ILE A 102 4.99 3.70 6.18
N VAL A 103 4.30 3.83 5.05
CA VAL A 103 2.98 4.45 4.97
C VAL A 103 1.94 3.35 4.73
N ILE A 104 0.96 3.25 5.61
CA ILE A 104 -0.11 2.25 5.51
C ILE A 104 -1.42 2.97 5.19
N VAL A 105 -1.96 2.75 4.01
CA VAL A 105 -3.23 3.35 3.56
C VAL A 105 -4.29 2.26 3.51
N HIS A 106 -5.30 2.39 4.35
CA HIS A 106 -6.47 1.52 4.38
C HIS A 106 -7.68 2.26 3.81
N TYR A 107 -8.44 1.60 2.95
CA TYR A 107 -9.76 2.02 2.52
C TYR A 107 -10.76 0.91 2.82
N ALA A 108 -11.87 1.25 3.47
CA ALA A 108 -13.02 0.37 3.66
C ALA A 108 -14.28 1.01 3.07
N GLY A 109 -15.06 0.22 2.34
CA GLY A 109 -16.34 0.66 1.77
C GLY A 109 -16.62 0.06 0.40
N HIS A 110 -17.48 0.72 -0.36
CA HIS A 110 -17.79 0.32 -1.74
C HIS A 110 -16.59 0.43 -2.68
N GLY A 111 -16.46 -0.58 -3.54
CA GLY A 111 -15.58 -0.56 -4.69
C GLY A 111 -16.32 -1.13 -5.91
N GLU A 112 -16.17 -0.50 -7.07
CA GLU A 112 -16.82 -0.91 -8.31
C GLU A 112 -15.88 -0.66 -9.50
N LEU A 113 -15.99 -1.46 -10.54
CA LEU A 113 -15.30 -1.19 -11.80
C LEU A 113 -16.10 -0.22 -12.66
N ASP A 114 -15.45 0.78 -13.23
CA ASP A 114 -16.06 1.59 -14.28
C ASP A 114 -16.05 0.89 -15.65
N SER A 115 -16.51 1.59 -16.69
CA SER A 115 -16.53 1.07 -18.06
C SER A 115 -15.13 0.75 -18.61
N SER A 116 -14.09 1.37 -18.07
CA SER A 116 -12.69 1.15 -18.42
C SER A 116 -12.04 0.03 -17.60
N ARG A 117 -12.78 -0.56 -16.66
CA ARG A 117 -12.31 -1.53 -15.65
C ARG A 117 -11.36 -0.93 -14.62
N ASP A 118 -11.44 0.38 -14.41
CA ASP A 118 -10.72 1.05 -13.34
C ASP A 118 -11.49 0.93 -12.03
N LEU A 119 -10.76 0.70 -10.92
CA LEU A 119 -11.36 0.63 -9.58
C LEU A 119 -11.81 2.02 -9.14
N MET A 120 -13.13 2.17 -8.95
CA MET A 120 -13.78 3.33 -8.37
C MET A 120 -14.17 3.04 -6.93
N LEU A 121 -13.83 3.96 -6.02
CA LEU A 121 -14.12 3.86 -4.60
C LEU A 121 -15.31 4.75 -4.24
N GLY A 122 -16.33 4.18 -3.62
CA GLY A 122 -17.59 4.84 -3.27
C GLY A 122 -18.78 4.38 -4.12
N LYS A 123 -19.98 4.73 -3.68
CA LYS A 123 -21.25 4.28 -4.27
C LYS A 123 -21.83 5.32 -5.24
N THR A 124 -22.43 6.39 -4.70
CA THR A 124 -23.03 7.47 -5.50
C THR A 124 -21.98 8.51 -5.89
N SER A 125 -21.28 9.05 -4.91
CA SER A 125 -20.07 9.82 -5.11
C SER A 125 -18.90 8.85 -5.09
N ARG A 126 -18.00 8.95 -6.08
CA ARG A 126 -16.89 8.00 -6.25
C ARG A 126 -15.70 8.62 -6.94
N PHE A 127 -14.52 8.05 -6.72
CA PHE A 127 -13.28 8.48 -7.35
C PHE A 127 -12.39 7.28 -7.70
N SER A 128 -11.52 7.45 -8.69
CA SER A 128 -10.57 6.41 -9.12
C SER A 128 -9.50 6.17 -8.05
N ALA A 129 -9.35 4.92 -7.61
CA ALA A 129 -8.31 4.51 -6.67
C ALA A 129 -6.91 4.79 -7.23
N ASP A 130 -6.69 4.48 -8.50
CA ASP A 130 -5.41 4.69 -9.17
C ASP A 130 -5.04 6.18 -9.21
N ARG A 131 -5.93 7.01 -9.78
CA ARG A 131 -5.67 8.43 -10.01
C ARG A 131 -5.46 9.24 -8.73
N PHE A 132 -6.19 8.90 -7.67
CA PHE A 132 -6.22 9.71 -6.45
C PHE A 132 -5.46 9.11 -5.28
N LEU A 133 -5.12 7.82 -5.31
CA LEU A 133 -4.40 7.14 -4.23
C LEU A 133 -3.10 6.49 -4.71
N ILE A 134 -3.20 5.45 -5.55
CA ILE A 134 -2.07 4.53 -5.83
C ILE A 134 -0.98 5.21 -6.65
N SER A 135 -1.35 5.94 -7.70
CA SER A 135 -0.38 6.63 -8.56
C SER A 135 0.51 7.61 -7.80
N LEU A 136 0.06 8.15 -6.66
CA LEU A 136 0.85 9.05 -5.82
C LEU A 136 2.08 8.38 -5.19
N ALA A 137 2.03 7.05 -5.01
CA ALA A 137 3.10 6.27 -4.42
C ALA A 137 4.07 5.69 -5.47
N LEU A 138 3.76 5.81 -6.77
CA LEU A 138 4.59 5.28 -7.85
C LEU A 138 5.68 6.29 -8.26
N ASP A 139 6.85 5.76 -8.65
CA ASP A 139 8.07 6.54 -8.99
C ASP A 139 7.87 7.62 -10.07
N LYS A 140 6.78 7.53 -10.87
CA LYS A 140 6.46 8.47 -11.95
C LYS A 140 5.72 9.74 -11.47
N VAL A 141 5.35 9.83 -10.19
CA VAL A 141 4.58 10.97 -9.64
C VAL A 141 5.41 11.75 -8.60
N TYR A 142 5.26 13.07 -8.61
CA TYR A 142 5.99 14.06 -7.80
C TYR A 142 6.15 13.72 -6.31
N ASP A 143 5.21 12.98 -5.72
CA ASP A 143 5.09 12.88 -4.26
C ASP A 143 6.14 11.95 -3.64
N LEU A 144 6.54 10.86 -4.31
CA LEU A 144 7.65 9.97 -3.90
C LEU A 144 8.83 9.93 -4.87
N GLN A 145 8.85 10.80 -5.89
CA GLN A 145 9.97 10.88 -6.82
C GLN A 145 11.32 11.02 -6.08
N ASN A 146 12.30 10.19 -6.43
CA ASN A 146 13.63 10.12 -5.81
C ASN A 146 13.62 9.80 -4.30
N THR A 147 12.53 9.28 -3.75
CA THR A 147 12.43 8.89 -2.34
C THR A 147 12.69 7.39 -2.21
N THR A 148 13.76 7.00 -1.53
CA THR A 148 14.16 5.59 -1.37
C THR A 148 13.92 5.06 0.05
N ASN A 149 13.53 5.93 0.98
CA ASN A 149 13.33 5.62 2.39
C ASN A 149 11.85 5.51 2.79
N VAL A 150 10.91 5.58 1.85
CA VAL A 150 9.48 5.43 2.13
C VAL A 150 8.96 4.22 1.37
N ASP A 151 8.39 3.27 2.10
CA ASP A 151 7.61 2.16 1.54
C ASP A 151 6.12 2.44 1.76
N VAL A 152 5.25 2.02 0.83
CA VAL A 152 3.80 2.25 0.92
C VAL A 152 3.03 0.94 0.79
N LEU A 153 2.12 0.67 1.72
CA LEU A 153 1.18 -0.45 1.72
C LEU A 153 -0.24 0.09 1.53
N PHE A 154 -0.93 -0.38 0.49
CA PHE A 154 -2.36 -0.14 0.30
C PHE A 154 -3.15 -1.39 0.72
N ILE A 155 -4.18 -1.20 1.55
CA ILE A 155 -5.15 -2.22 1.96
C ILE A 155 -6.51 -1.73 1.46
N LEU A 156 -7.08 -2.43 0.49
CA LEU A 156 -8.36 -2.08 -0.13
C LEU A 156 -9.42 -3.10 0.28
N ASP A 157 -10.14 -2.80 1.37
CA ASP A 157 -11.26 -3.59 1.87
C ASP A 157 -12.55 -3.18 1.15
N CYS A 158 -12.64 -3.58 -0.11
CA CYS A 158 -13.77 -3.27 -0.97
C CYS A 158 -13.96 -4.31 -2.07
N CYS A 159 -15.18 -4.37 -2.63
CA CYS A 159 -15.42 -5.12 -3.85
C CYS A 159 -14.47 -4.66 -4.96
N TYR A 160 -13.99 -5.61 -5.77
CA TYR A 160 -13.05 -5.36 -6.86
C TYR A 160 -11.71 -4.71 -6.47
N GLY A 161 -11.34 -4.72 -5.18
CA GLY A 161 -10.04 -4.22 -4.71
C GLY A 161 -8.85 -4.80 -5.49
N TYR A 162 -8.95 -6.07 -5.91
CA TYR A 162 -7.96 -6.75 -6.75
C TYR A 162 -7.64 -6.02 -8.07
N ALA A 163 -8.57 -5.19 -8.59
CA ALA A 163 -8.37 -4.50 -9.86
C ALA A 163 -7.31 -3.39 -9.76
N ALA A 164 -7.09 -2.83 -8.57
CA ALA A 164 -6.01 -1.88 -8.32
C ALA A 164 -4.62 -2.51 -8.49
N CYS A 165 -4.50 -3.83 -8.29
CA CYS A 165 -3.25 -4.55 -8.45
C CYS A 165 -2.90 -4.85 -9.92
N ARG A 166 -3.88 -4.82 -10.83
CA ARG A 166 -3.69 -5.16 -12.25
C ARG A 166 -3.02 -4.06 -13.08
N ALA A 167 -2.96 -2.83 -12.57
CA ALA A 167 -2.60 -1.63 -13.35
C ALA A 167 -1.16 -1.14 -13.13
N SER A 168 -0.42 -1.67 -12.14
CA SER A 168 0.97 -1.25 -11.95
C SER A 168 1.90 -2.11 -12.79
N GLU A 169 2.70 -1.46 -13.66
CA GLU A 169 3.93 -2.07 -14.19
C GLU A 169 4.66 -2.72 -13.02
N VAL A 170 4.85 -4.05 -13.07
CA VAL A 170 5.60 -4.77 -12.04
C VAL A 170 7.04 -4.28 -12.13
N THR A 171 7.41 -3.43 -11.18
CA THR A 171 8.80 -3.01 -10.97
C THR A 171 9.35 -3.73 -9.76
N ASP A 172 10.68 -3.74 -9.59
CA ASP A 172 11.33 -4.29 -8.39
C ASP A 172 10.83 -3.66 -7.06
N ARG A 173 10.09 -2.55 -7.13
CA ARG A 173 9.58 -1.78 -5.98
C ARG A 173 8.09 -2.00 -5.69
N VAL A 174 7.37 -2.80 -6.48
CA VAL A 174 5.95 -3.07 -6.29
C VAL A 174 5.76 -4.55 -6.03
N VAL A 175 5.12 -4.88 -4.90
CA VAL A 175 4.76 -6.25 -4.52
C VAL A 175 3.24 -6.33 -4.40
N GLU A 176 2.64 -7.24 -5.15
CA GLU A 176 1.21 -7.57 -5.03
C GLU A 176 1.02 -8.72 -4.03
N LEU A 177 0.05 -8.59 -3.14
CA LEU A 177 -0.40 -9.65 -2.24
C LEU A 177 -1.89 -9.87 -2.51
N VAL A 178 -2.23 -11.06 -2.99
CA VAL A 178 -3.61 -11.49 -3.32
C VAL A 178 -4.10 -12.50 -2.30
#